data_AF-A0A9W9HPZ1-F1
#
_entry.id   AF-A0A9W9HPZ1-F1
#
_cell.length_a   1.000
_cell.length_b   1.000
_cell.length_c   1.000
_cell.angle_alpha   90.00
_cell.angle_beta   90.00
_cell.angle_gamma   90.00
#
_symmetry.space_group_name_H-M   'P 1'
#
loop_
_entity.id
_entity.type
_entity.pdbx_description
1 polymer ?
#
loop_
_entity_poly.entity_id
_entity_poly.type
_entity_poly.pdbx_seq_one_letter_code
_entity_poly.pdbx_strand_id
1 'polypeptide(L)'
;MAVTQPSSTEFPYSLVISLPLPTHRLASSAMQTFEVDAELSPFVRRTFSLEPPTSETPSEPQEKKQKQDLDETKTVLRTTYYATTNRMLRVAVNGFMESLGVVLGVMTELDVDVLKAEMEG
;
A
#
# COMPACT_ATOMS: atom_id res chain seq x y z
N MET A 1 3.44 9.76 17.97
CA MET A 1 4.02 10.49 16.82
C MET A 1 2.87 10.85 15.90
N ALA A 2 2.69 12.12 15.60
CA ALA A 2 1.53 12.63 14.87
C ALA A 2 1.62 12.28 13.39
N VAL A 3 0.58 11.65 12.84
CA VAL A 3 0.40 11.50 11.40
C VAL A 3 0.07 12.89 10.85
N THR A 4 1.09 13.58 10.32
CA THR A 4 0.92 14.86 9.65
C THR A 4 0.16 14.63 8.35
N GLN A 5 -1.17 14.83 8.37
CA GLN A 5 -1.94 15.02 7.13
C GLN A 5 -1.29 16.20 6.36
N PRO A 6 -0.90 16.02 5.09
CA PRO A 6 -0.36 17.12 4.30
C PRO A 6 -1.45 18.19 4.19
N SER A 7 -1.13 19.41 4.60
CA SER A 7 -2.00 20.57 4.42
C SER A 7 -2.40 20.66 2.95
N SER A 8 -3.70 20.58 2.68
CA SER A 8 -4.32 20.57 1.35
C SER A 8 -3.92 21.76 0.46
N THR A 9 -3.38 22.83 1.06
CA THR A 9 -2.92 24.03 0.36
C THR A 9 -1.61 23.84 -0.42
N GLU A 10 -0.71 22.97 0.03
CA GLU A 10 0.63 22.80 -0.59
C GLU A 10 0.62 21.72 -1.69
N PHE A 11 -0.18 20.66 -1.49
CA PHE A 11 -0.34 19.55 -2.44
C PHE A 11 -1.83 19.35 -2.76
N PRO A 12 -2.42 20.18 -3.65
CA PRO A 12 -3.85 20.19 -3.89
C PRO A 12 -4.38 18.98 -4.66
N TYR A 13 -3.52 18.23 -5.34
CA TYR A 13 -3.91 17.05 -6.11
C TYR A 13 -3.56 15.79 -5.36
N SER A 14 -4.51 14.85 -5.28
CA SER A 14 -4.29 13.55 -4.64
C SER A 14 -4.79 12.39 -5.50
N LEU A 15 -4.17 11.23 -5.31
CA LEU A 15 -4.61 9.96 -5.90
C LEU A 15 -4.44 8.85 -4.87
N VAL A 16 -5.43 7.97 -4.77
CA VAL A 16 -5.37 6.78 -3.94
C VAL A 16 -5.36 5.57 -4.86
N ILE A 17 -4.41 4.67 -4.65
CA ILE A 17 -4.31 3.39 -5.34
C ILE A 17 -4.47 2.30 -4.27
N SER A 18 -5.44 1.42 -4.46
CA SER A 18 -5.68 0.28 -3.58
C SER A 18 -5.38 -1.00 -4.34
N LEU A 19 -4.38 -1.75 -3.89
CA LEU A 19 -3.95 -3.01 -4.50
C LEU A 19 -4.25 -4.18 -3.55
N PRO A 20 -5.26 -5.01 -3.85
CA PRO A 20 -5.50 -6.23 -3.11
C PRO A 20 -4.42 -7.26 -3.45
N LEU A 21 -3.79 -7.85 -2.43
CA LEU A 21 -2.81 -8.92 -2.57
C LEU A 21 -3.34 -10.22 -1.94
N PRO A 22 -2.87 -11.40 -2.39
CA PRO A 22 -3.41 -12.68 -1.92
C PRO A 22 -3.25 -12.91 -0.41
N THR A 23 -2.12 -12.49 0.16
CA THR A 23 -1.78 -12.71 1.57
C THR A 23 -1.25 -11.44 2.22
N HIS A 24 -1.39 -11.32 3.54
CA HIS A 24 -0.82 -10.19 4.30
C HIS A 24 0.71 -10.17 4.20
N ARG A 25 1.38 -11.33 4.14
CA ARG A 25 2.83 -11.41 3.97
C ARG A 25 3.28 -10.72 2.68
N LEU A 26 2.60 -10.98 1.56
CA LEU A 26 2.87 -10.30 0.29
C LEU A 26 2.59 -8.80 0.39
N ALA A 27 1.48 -8.41 1.02
CA ALA A 27 1.14 -7.00 1.20
C ALA A 27 2.17 -6.24 2.05
N SER A 28 2.58 -6.82 3.16
CA SER A 28 3.60 -6.26 4.05
C SER A 28 4.97 -6.20 3.39
N SER A 29 5.38 -7.26 2.68
CA SER A 29 6.64 -7.26 1.94
C SER A 29 6.68 -6.22 0.83
N ALA A 30 5.57 -6.05 0.08
CA ALA A 30 5.46 -5.02 -0.94
C ALA A 30 5.55 -3.63 -0.31
N MET A 31 4.82 -3.39 0.79
CA MET A 31 4.87 -2.11 1.52
C MET A 31 6.29 -1.76 1.95
N GLN A 32 6.99 -2.69 2.61
CA GLN A 32 8.36 -2.48 3.08
C GLN A 32 9.33 -2.20 1.93
N THR A 33 9.13 -2.85 0.78
CA THR A 33 9.94 -2.64 -0.42
C THR A 33 9.73 -1.23 -1.00
N PHE A 34 8.53 -0.69 -0.96
CA PHE A 34 8.27 0.68 -1.42
C PHE A 34 8.65 1.75 -0.40
N GLU A 35 8.64 1.42 0.89
CA GLU A 35 8.95 2.35 1.98
C GLU A 35 10.45 2.70 2.06
N VAL A 36 11.32 1.78 1.64
CA VAL A 36 12.77 2.05 1.53
C VAL A 36 13.12 2.96 0.35
N ASP A 37 12.25 3.04 -0.66
CA ASP A 37 12.43 3.91 -1.80
C ASP A 37 11.88 5.31 -1.48
N ALA A 38 12.72 6.33 -1.66
CA ALA A 38 12.34 7.71 -1.43
C ALA A 38 11.71 8.29 -2.70
N GLU A 39 10.69 9.13 -2.54
CA GLU A 39 10.15 9.86 -3.68
C GLU A 39 11.21 10.82 -4.23
N LEU A 40 11.52 10.71 -5.53
CA LEU A 40 12.57 11.51 -6.18
C LEU A 40 12.24 13.01 -6.22
N SER A 41 10.96 13.38 -6.20
CA SER A 41 10.50 14.75 -6.35
C SER A 41 10.02 15.32 -5.02
N PRO A 42 10.53 16.49 -4.57
CA PRO A 42 10.02 17.16 -3.37
C PRO A 42 8.58 17.69 -3.57
N PHE A 43 8.09 17.71 -4.82
CA PHE A 43 6.75 18.17 -5.17
C PHE A 43 5.71 17.05 -5.14
N VAL A 44 6.10 15.85 -4.72
CA VAL A 44 5.21 14.71 -4.53
C VAL A 44 5.45 14.13 -3.15
N ARG A 45 4.37 13.79 -2.46
CA ARG A 45 4.40 13.04 -1.21
C ARG A 45 3.61 11.77 -1.39
N ARG A 46 4.17 10.66 -0.94
CA ARG A 46 3.50 9.36 -0.94
C ARG A 46 3.46 8.80 0.47
N THR A 47 2.37 8.10 0.78
CA THR A 47 2.21 7.37 2.04
C THR A 47 1.61 6.01 1.75
N PHE A 48 2.09 4.99 2.46
CA PHE A 48 1.62 3.62 2.35
C PHE A 48 0.89 3.20 3.62
N SER A 49 -0.14 2.37 3.46
CA SER A 49 -0.87 1.77 4.57
C SER A 49 -1.44 0.43 4.15
N LEU A 50 -1.45 -0.53 5.07
CA LEU A 50 -2.15 -1.80 4.88
C LEU A 50 -3.56 -1.71 5.48
N GLU A 51 -4.55 -2.09 4.69
CA GLU A 51 -5.96 -2.10 5.07
C GLU A 51 -6.54 -3.52 4.95
N PRO A 52 -7.53 -3.88 5.77
CA PRO A 52 -8.28 -5.12 5.58
C PRO A 52 -9.10 -5.06 4.28
N PRO A 53 -9.38 -6.21 3.64
CA PRO A 53 -10.27 -6.24 2.48
C PRO A 53 -11.66 -5.79 2.92
N THR A 54 -12.06 -4.60 2.50
CA THR A 54 -13.41 -4.09 2.72
C THR A 54 -14.35 -4.87 1.80
N SER A 55 -15.04 -5.88 2.36
CA SER A 55 -16.37 -6.25 1.89
C SER A 55 -17.32 -5.15 2.34
N GLU A 56 -18.03 -4.52 1.41
CA GLU A 56 -18.99 -3.46 1.68
C GLU A 56 -20.05 -3.89 2.71
N THR A 57 -19.88 -3.53 3.99
CA THR A 57 -21.01 -3.38 4.93
C THR A 57 -20.60 -2.49 6.11
N PRO A 58 -21.28 -1.35 6.36
CA PRO A 58 -21.00 -0.50 7.50
C PRO A 58 -21.82 -1.00 8.70
N SER A 59 -21.18 -1.65 9.68
CA SER A 59 -21.80 -1.90 10.99
C SER A 59 -20.76 -2.02 12.10
N GLU A 60 -20.60 -0.89 12.79
CA GLU A 60 -20.36 -0.74 14.24
C GLU A 60 -18.98 -1.08 14.87
N PRO A 61 -18.63 -0.35 15.94
CA PRO A 61 -17.27 -0.25 16.46
C PRO A 61 -16.98 -1.39 17.43
N GLN A 62 -16.16 -2.35 17.02
CA GLN A 62 -15.69 -3.39 17.93
C GLN A 62 -14.35 -3.02 18.56
N GLU A 63 -14.45 -2.79 19.86
CA GLU A 63 -13.40 -2.61 20.84
C GLU A 63 -12.29 -3.67 20.73
N LYS A 64 -11.04 -3.20 20.84
CA LYS A 64 -9.89 -3.87 21.47
C LYS A 64 -9.92 -5.42 21.45
N LYS A 65 -9.75 -6.04 20.29
CA LYS A 65 -9.24 -7.42 20.15
C LYS A 65 -7.83 -7.40 19.54
N GLN A 66 -7.00 -8.34 19.97
CA GLN A 66 -5.54 -8.43 19.78
C GLN A 66 -4.97 -7.70 18.55
N LYS A 67 -3.97 -6.84 18.76
CA LYS A 67 -3.16 -6.21 17.70
C LYS A 67 -2.46 -7.22 16.75
N GLN A 68 -2.38 -8.50 17.10
CA GLN A 68 -1.65 -9.51 16.32
C GLN A 68 -2.51 -10.13 15.20
N ASP A 69 -3.78 -10.45 15.45
CA ASP A 69 -4.71 -11.02 14.45
C ASP A 69 -5.12 -10.01 13.37
N LEU A 70 -5.22 -8.73 13.77
CA LEU A 70 -5.64 -7.65 12.86
C LEU A 70 -4.59 -7.29 11.81
N ASP A 71 -3.30 -7.55 12.06
CA ASP A 71 -2.29 -7.32 11.02
C ASP A 71 -2.40 -8.40 9.93
N GLU A 72 -2.59 -9.67 10.30
CA GLU A 72 -2.68 -10.79 9.35
C GLU A 72 -3.87 -10.71 8.38
N THR A 73 -4.89 -9.93 8.72
CA THR A 73 -6.06 -9.69 7.85
C THR A 73 -5.89 -8.54 6.86
N LYS A 74 -4.80 -7.75 6.95
CA LYS A 74 -4.59 -6.59 6.06
C LYS A 74 -3.96 -6.99 4.74
N THR A 75 -4.79 -7.34 3.78
CA THR A 75 -4.31 -7.80 2.46
C THR A 75 -4.28 -6.69 1.40
N VAL A 76 -4.81 -5.49 1.69
CA VAL A 76 -4.88 -4.39 0.73
C VAL A 76 -3.75 -3.40 0.98
N LEU A 77 -2.84 -3.26 0.01
CA LEU A 77 -1.83 -2.22 -0.01
C LEU A 77 -2.44 -0.93 -0.56
N ARG A 78 -2.62 0.06 0.30
CA ARG A 78 -3.08 1.39 -0.07
C ARG A 78 -1.91 2.35 -0.19
N THR A 79 -1.80 2.99 -1.34
CA THR A 79 -0.83 4.05 -1.61
C THR A 79 -1.57 5.34 -1.87
N THR A 80 -1.25 6.39 -1.10
CA THR A 80 -1.83 7.73 -1.27
C THR A 80 -0.76 8.68 -1.74
N TYR A 81 -1.00 9.29 -2.90
CA TYR A 81 -0.17 10.33 -3.48
C TYR A 81 -0.78 11.70 -3.26
N TYR A 82 0.09 12.69 -3.05
CA TYR A 82 -0.21 14.11 -3.03
C TYR A 82 0.82 14.84 -3.89
N ALA A 83 0.37 15.74 -4.76
CA ALA A 83 1.25 16.45 -5.68
C ALA A 83 0.83 17.91 -5.86
N THR A 84 1.79 18.75 -6.25
CA THR A 84 1.54 20.16 -6.61
C THR A 84 0.81 20.32 -7.93
N THR A 85 0.98 19.39 -8.87
CA THR A 85 0.32 19.40 -10.19
C THR A 85 -0.08 18.00 -10.62
N ASN A 86 -1.13 17.89 -11.45
CA ASN A 86 -1.51 16.63 -12.11
C ASN A 86 -0.37 16.03 -12.96
N ARG A 87 0.48 16.88 -13.55
CA ARG A 87 1.64 16.41 -14.33
C ARG A 87 2.63 15.66 -13.45
N MET A 88 2.92 16.20 -12.27
CA MET A 88 3.85 15.58 -11.32
C MET A 88 3.26 14.28 -10.74
N LEU A 89 1.96 14.29 -10.43
CA LEU A 89 1.23 13.09 -10.00
C LEU A 89 1.34 11.97 -11.03
N ARG A 90 1.13 12.27 -12.32
CA ARG A 90 1.25 11.28 -13.39
C ARG A 90 2.66 10.70 -13.50
N VAL A 91 3.70 11.54 -13.42
CA VAL A 91 5.09 11.08 -13.51
C VAL A 91 5.43 10.15 -12.35
N ALA A 92 5.07 10.52 -11.12
CA ALA A 92 5.31 9.69 -9.94
C ALA A 92 4.56 8.35 -9.98
N VAL A 93 3.28 8.39 -10.39
CA VAL A 93 2.45 7.18 -10.46
C VAL A 93 2.93 6.22 -11.55
N ASN A 94 3.39 6.73 -12.70
CA ASN A 94 3.95 5.87 -13.74
C ASN A 94 5.20 5.13 -13.25
N GLY A 95 6.14 5.84 -12.63
CA GLY A 95 7.34 5.22 -12.05
C GLY A 95 6.99 4.21 -10.95
N PHE A 96 6.00 4.52 -10.12
CA PHE A 96 5.50 3.57 -9.12
C PHE A 96 4.93 2.28 -9.74
N MET A 97 4.14 2.39 -10.82
CA MET A 97 3.58 1.21 -11.49
C MET A 97 4.65 0.34 -12.15
N GLU A 98 5.73 0.94 -12.66
CA GLU A 98 6.90 0.21 -13.16
C GLU A 98 7.59 -0.56 -12.04
N SER A 99 7.88 0.11 -10.91
CA SER A 99 8.45 -0.53 -9.72
C SER A 99 7.54 -1.62 -9.16
N LEU A 100 6.23 -1.39 -9.16
CA LEU A 100 5.24 -2.36 -8.71
C LEU A 100 5.26 -3.63 -9.58
N GLY A 101 5.35 -3.48 -10.89
CA GLY A 101 5.48 -4.61 -11.80
C GLY A 101 6.71 -5.47 -11.50
N VAL A 102 7.85 -4.85 -11.18
CA VAL A 102 9.07 -5.56 -10.79
C VAL A 102 8.87 -6.31 -9.47
N VAL A 103 8.34 -5.65 -8.44
CA VAL A 103 8.10 -6.28 -7.13
C VAL A 103 7.15 -7.47 -7.25
N LEU A 104 6.04 -7.33 -7.98
CA LEU A 104 5.09 -8.41 -8.20
C LEU A 104 5.69 -9.55 -9.04
N GLY A 105 6.53 -9.24 -10.03
CA GLY A 105 7.25 -10.25 -10.81
C GLY A 105 8.18 -11.08 -9.93
N VAL A 106 8.98 -10.42 -9.09
CA VAL A 106 9.88 -11.09 -8.12
C VAL A 106 9.09 -11.94 -7.13
N MET A 107 7.98 -11.42 -6.60
CA MET A 107 7.09 -12.18 -5.72
C MET A 107 6.52 -13.42 -6.42
N THR A 108 6.17 -13.30 -7.70
CA THR A 108 5.62 -14.43 -8.47
C THR A 108 6.67 -15.51 -8.70
N GLU A 109 7.93 -15.14 -8.98
CA GLU A 109 9.00 -16.11 -9.28
C GLU A 109 9.63 -16.73 -8.04
N LEU A 110 9.76 -15.96 -6.95
CA LEU A 110 10.45 -16.42 -5.73
C LEU A 110 9.51 -17.01 -4.68
N ASP A 111 8.21 -16.68 -4.69
CA ASP A 111 7.28 -17.11 -3.64
C ASP A 111 6.47 -18.37 -4.02
N VAL A 112 6.85 -19.06 -5.11
CA VAL A 112 6.17 -20.27 -5.64
C VAL A 112 6.14 -21.41 -4.62
N ASP A 113 7.14 -21.52 -3.75
CA ASP A 113 7.27 -22.62 -2.77
C ASP A 113 6.59 -22.30 -1.43
N VAL A 114 6.41 -21.02 -1.08
CA VAL A 114 5.72 -20.61 0.15
C VAL A 114 4.21 -20.55 -0.06
N LEU A 115 3.76 -20.07 -1.23
CA LEU A 115 2.33 -20.02 -1.57
C LEU A 115 1.69 -21.41 -1.68
N LYS A 116 2.43 -22.42 -2.19
CA LYS A 116 1.92 -23.81 -2.21
C LYS A 116 1.78 -24.38 -0.80
N ALA A 117 2.72 -24.10 0.09
CA ALA A 117 2.69 -24.58 1.46
C ALA A 117 1.55 -23.93 2.29
N GLU A 118 1.21 -22.66 2.03
CA GLU A 118 0.09 -21.96 2.69
C GLU A 118 -1.29 -22.34 2.12
N MET A 119 -1.37 -22.84 0.86
CA MET A 119 -2.62 -23.29 0.24
C MET A 119 -2.96 -24.76 0.52
N GLU A 120 -1.98 -25.58 0.92
CA GLU A 120 -2.14 -27.02 1.19
C GLU A 120 -2.27 -27.37 2.68
N GLY A 121 -2.18 -26.38 3.58
CA GLY A 121 -2.36 -26.52 5.03
C GLY A 121 -3.68 -25.95 5.53
#